data_AF-K1RMI5-F1
#
_entry.id   AF-K1RMI5-F1
#
_cell.length_a   1.000
_cell.length_b   1.000
_cell.length_c   1.000
_cell.angle_alpha   90.00
_cell.angle_beta   90.00
_cell.angle_gamma   90.00
#
_symmetry.space_group_name_H-M   'P 1'
#
loop_
_entity.id
_entity.type
_entity.pdbx_description
1 polymer ?
#
loop_
_entity_poly.entity_id
_entity_poly.type
_entity_poly.pdbx_seq_one_letter_code
_entity_poly.pdbx_strand_id
1 'polypeptide(L)'
;YPLQIVANKRNGIDVDKWDYFARDCHMLGIKNSFDHTRCMKFARVVEVDGEKQICFRDKEIENLYEMFHTRDMLHRRAYQHSVGNIIEIMISEAMEKANKHILTPGKMLGISETLDDMAAYEKLTDSIVDRIICSTDDNLKESRDILKKVKERKLYKCVGHIRKEIDKTTLKEEYCLKLKKIGSGLHENDIVIDVVNLNYGMKDKNPIDFVRFYTKENPNVAIEVKKDEVSDLLPEKFAEQRIRFFCKRDDKKSLKEAEQALTDWCNEKNCTALGFDRPAVVVYDGEGAPTDCHYVLHIRVLDTVQNSRLRGWRMDKDHPGIVFVREYATSQEMAVNIHKAGAAVDPTVLSLVIPPSGLDAHR
;
A
#
# COMPACT_ATOMS: atom_id res chain seq x y z
N TYR A 1 -23.55 -5.02 25.10
CA TYR A 1 -22.92 -3.82 24.50
C TYR A 1 -21.44 -3.60 24.90
N PRO A 2 -20.93 -3.87 26.12
CA PRO A 2 -19.54 -3.50 26.49
C PRO A 2 -18.45 -4.09 25.59
N LEU A 3 -18.65 -5.32 25.09
CA LEU A 3 -17.74 -5.98 24.14
C LEU A 3 -17.63 -5.26 22.78
N GLN A 4 -18.55 -4.33 22.48
CA GLN A 4 -18.55 -3.54 21.25
C GLN A 4 -17.68 -2.27 21.37
N ILE A 5 -17.12 -1.97 22.55
CA ILE A 5 -16.34 -0.75 22.77
C ILE A 5 -14.89 -0.96 22.33
N VAL A 6 -14.21 -1.98 22.87
CA VAL A 6 -12.75 -2.17 22.71
C VAL A 6 -12.40 -2.95 21.43
N ALA A 7 -13.09 -4.06 21.17
CA ALA A 7 -12.79 -4.93 20.04
C ALA A 7 -14.10 -5.50 19.47
N ASN A 8 -14.73 -4.74 18.59
CA ASN A 8 -16.08 -5.04 18.13
C ASN A 8 -16.05 -6.13 17.03
N LYS A 9 -16.29 -7.38 17.40
CA LYS A 9 -16.29 -8.51 16.46
C LYS A 9 -17.51 -8.56 15.53
N ARG A 10 -18.55 -7.76 15.77
CA ARG A 10 -19.78 -7.75 14.97
C ARG A 10 -19.59 -6.99 13.66
N ASN A 11 -19.03 -5.78 13.75
CA ASN A 11 -18.89 -4.87 12.59
C ASN A 11 -17.55 -4.11 12.57
N GLY A 12 -16.69 -4.29 13.57
CA GLY A 12 -15.40 -3.64 13.63
C GLY A 12 -15.43 -2.16 13.99
N ILE A 13 -16.57 -1.59 14.40
CA ILE A 13 -16.60 -0.20 14.90
C ILE A 13 -16.23 -0.21 16.39
N ASP A 14 -15.01 0.22 16.71
CA ASP A 14 -14.44 0.23 18.06
C ASP A 14 -13.48 1.40 18.28
N VAL A 15 -13.16 1.69 19.54
CA VAL A 15 -12.32 2.83 19.93
C VAL A 15 -10.86 2.68 19.52
N ASP A 16 -10.39 1.45 19.28
CA ASP A 16 -9.06 1.15 18.73
C ASP A 16 -8.86 1.87 17.39
N LYS A 17 -9.82 1.73 16.47
CA LYS A 17 -9.81 2.42 15.17
C LYS A 17 -9.83 3.92 15.28
N TRP A 18 -10.61 4.42 16.22
CA TRP A 18 -10.76 5.86 16.38
C TRP A 18 -9.44 6.51 16.80
N ASP A 19 -8.71 5.88 17.72
CA ASP A 19 -7.40 6.34 18.15
C ASP A 19 -6.37 6.23 17.03
N TYR A 20 -6.20 5.04 16.44
CA TYR A 20 -5.13 4.86 15.45
C TYR A 20 -5.38 5.66 14.17
N PHE A 21 -6.63 5.90 13.75
CA PHE A 21 -6.90 6.83 12.64
C PHE A 21 -6.42 8.24 12.95
N ALA A 22 -6.76 8.77 14.12
CA ALA A 22 -6.35 10.12 14.52
C ALA A 22 -4.83 10.22 14.66
N ARG A 23 -4.22 9.26 15.35
CA ARG A 23 -2.78 9.18 15.60
C ARG A 23 -1.99 9.03 14.31
N ASP A 24 -2.34 8.06 13.48
CA ASP A 24 -1.56 7.75 12.27
C ASP A 24 -1.74 8.81 11.20
N CYS A 25 -2.95 9.36 11.03
CA CYS A 25 -3.16 10.49 10.15
C CYS A 25 -2.29 11.68 10.56
N HIS A 26 -2.23 11.99 11.86
CA HIS A 26 -1.37 13.04 12.38
C HIS A 26 0.12 12.78 12.09
N MET A 27 0.61 11.57 12.39
CA MET A 27 2.02 11.22 12.22
C MET A 27 2.45 11.08 10.75
N LEU A 28 1.54 10.65 9.87
CA LEU A 28 1.79 10.45 8.44
C LEU A 28 1.53 11.71 7.60
N GLY A 29 1.00 12.78 8.19
CA GLY A 29 0.61 13.99 7.45
C GLY A 29 -0.58 13.78 6.50
N ILE A 30 -1.44 12.83 6.84
CA ILE A 30 -2.69 12.51 6.13
C ILE A 30 -3.84 13.15 6.90
N LYS A 31 -4.86 13.68 6.21
CA LYS A 31 -6.05 14.21 6.89
C LYS A 31 -6.96 13.05 7.29
N ASN A 32 -7.33 13.00 8.57
CA ASN A 32 -8.42 12.15 9.05
C ASN A 32 -9.77 12.83 8.76
N SER A 33 -10.64 12.19 8.00
CA SER A 33 -11.99 12.67 7.70
C SER A 33 -13.05 12.14 8.66
N PHE A 34 -12.74 11.13 9.48
CA PHE A 34 -13.68 10.54 10.43
C PHE A 34 -13.75 11.30 11.76
N ASP A 35 -14.94 11.76 12.14
CA ASP A 35 -15.20 12.44 13.42
C ASP A 35 -15.78 11.46 14.46
N HIS A 36 -14.89 10.85 15.23
CA HIS A 36 -15.23 9.94 16.32
C HIS A 36 -15.95 10.64 17.48
N THR A 37 -15.66 11.93 17.74
CA THR A 37 -16.27 12.68 18.84
C THR A 37 -17.76 12.91 18.55
N ARG A 38 -18.08 13.24 17.30
CA ARG A 38 -19.47 13.32 16.84
C ARG A 38 -20.15 11.95 16.91
N CYS A 39 -19.50 10.91 16.42
CA CYS A 39 -20.04 9.55 16.43
C CYS A 39 -20.42 9.11 17.85
N MET A 40 -19.56 9.37 18.84
CA MET A 40 -19.79 9.05 20.25
C MET A 40 -20.99 9.79 20.85
N LYS A 41 -21.19 11.08 20.52
CA LYS A 41 -22.36 11.86 20.98
C LYS A 41 -23.69 11.31 20.44
N PHE A 42 -23.65 10.61 19.32
CA PHE A 42 -24.81 10.03 18.65
C PHE A 42 -24.91 8.51 18.83
N ALA A 43 -24.13 7.94 19.75
CA ALA A 43 -24.25 6.55 20.14
C ALA A 43 -25.28 6.38 21.27
N ARG A 44 -26.11 5.33 21.20
CA ARG A 44 -27.06 4.93 22.24
C ARG A 44 -27.04 3.43 22.43
N VAL A 45 -27.42 2.95 23.61
CA VAL A 45 -27.64 1.52 23.83
C VAL A 45 -29.11 1.22 23.63
N VAL A 46 -29.43 0.31 22.71
CA VAL A 46 -30.79 -0.13 22.38
C VAL A 46 -30.86 -1.65 22.45
N GLU A 47 -32.01 -2.19 22.81
CA GLU A 47 -32.26 -3.63 22.82
C GLU A 47 -32.60 -4.12 21.41
N VAL A 48 -31.87 -5.14 20.94
CA VAL A 48 -31.99 -5.73 19.61
C VAL A 48 -31.86 -7.23 19.77
N ASP A 49 -32.91 -7.97 19.41
CA ASP A 49 -32.97 -9.44 19.52
C ASP A 49 -32.66 -9.96 20.94
N GLY A 50 -33.12 -9.26 21.98
CA GLY A 50 -32.87 -9.59 23.38
C GLY A 50 -31.46 -9.21 23.88
N GLU A 51 -30.63 -8.58 23.05
CA GLU A 51 -29.30 -8.11 23.42
C GLU A 51 -29.21 -6.58 23.41
N LYS A 52 -28.58 -6.00 24.42
CA LYS A 52 -28.21 -4.57 24.39
C LYS A 52 -27.05 -4.35 23.42
N GLN A 53 -27.27 -3.55 22.38
CA GLN A 53 -26.28 -3.20 21.35
C GLN A 53 -26.05 -1.68 21.29
N ILE A 54 -24.84 -1.27 20.91
CA ILE A 54 -24.56 0.13 20.57
C ILE A 54 -25.18 0.40 19.21
N CYS A 55 -26.08 1.37 19.16
CA CYS A 55 -26.74 1.85 17.96
C CYS A 55 -26.32 3.30 17.70
N PHE A 56 -26.22 3.68 16.44
CA PHE A 56 -25.89 5.05 16.04
C PHE A 56 -27.12 5.77 15.52
N ARG A 57 -27.08 7.08 15.57
CA ARG A 57 -28.08 7.92 14.92
C ARG A 57 -28.11 7.66 13.41
N ASP A 58 -29.29 7.48 12.82
CA ASP A 58 -29.51 7.29 11.38
C ASP A 58 -28.62 8.17 10.46
N LYS A 59 -28.58 9.48 10.71
CA LYS A 59 -27.80 10.46 9.94
C LYS A 59 -26.27 10.29 10.03
N GLU A 60 -25.76 9.44 10.91
CA GLU A 60 -24.33 9.16 11.03
C GLU A 60 -23.87 8.05 10.09
N ILE A 61 -24.77 7.46 9.30
CA ILE A 61 -24.42 6.37 8.38
C ILE A 61 -23.31 6.77 7.39
N GLU A 62 -23.37 7.98 6.84
CA GLU A 62 -22.32 8.51 5.95
C GLU A 62 -20.98 8.65 6.69
N ASN A 63 -21.00 9.14 7.94
CA ASN A 63 -19.80 9.24 8.78
C ASN A 63 -19.19 7.86 9.07
N LEU A 64 -20.02 6.81 9.23
CA LEU A 64 -19.53 5.43 9.37
C LEU A 64 -18.96 4.87 8.07
N TYR A 65 -19.54 5.18 6.90
CA TYR A 65 -18.91 4.85 5.62
C TYR A 65 -17.57 5.57 5.45
N GLU A 66 -17.49 6.84 5.83
CA GLU A 66 -16.25 7.62 5.81
C GLU A 66 -15.19 7.02 6.74
N MET A 67 -15.59 6.42 7.87
CA MET A 67 -14.70 5.68 8.76
C MET A 67 -14.01 4.52 8.03
N PHE A 68 -14.77 3.70 7.30
CA PHE A 68 -14.20 2.56 6.56
C PHE A 68 -13.43 3.01 5.31
N HIS A 69 -13.84 4.12 4.68
CA HIS A 69 -13.06 4.74 3.62
C HIS A 69 -11.71 5.25 4.12
N THR A 70 -11.68 5.92 5.28
CA THR A 70 -10.44 6.35 5.95
C THR A 70 -9.52 5.17 6.23
N ARG A 71 -10.08 4.05 6.70
CA ARG A 71 -9.33 2.81 6.92
C ARG A 71 -8.68 2.30 5.63
N ASP A 72 -9.47 2.13 4.56
CA ASP A 72 -8.97 1.68 3.26
C ASP A 72 -7.87 2.60 2.72
N MET A 73 -8.07 3.91 2.84
CA MET A 73 -7.10 4.94 2.45
C MET A 73 -5.77 4.82 3.22
N LEU A 74 -5.80 4.65 4.54
CA LEU A 74 -4.61 4.44 5.36
C LEU A 74 -3.88 3.14 4.99
N HIS A 75 -4.62 2.05 4.77
CA HIS A 75 -4.02 0.80 4.30
C HIS A 75 -3.33 0.98 2.94
N ARG A 76 -3.98 1.62 1.97
CA ARG A 76 -3.40 1.79 0.62
C ARG A 76 -2.18 2.69 0.60
N ARG A 77 -2.20 3.78 1.38
CA ARG A 77 -1.18 4.83 1.32
C ARG A 77 0.00 4.59 2.25
N ALA A 78 -0.25 3.95 3.40
CA ALA A 78 0.75 3.79 4.44
C ALA A 78 0.99 2.32 4.80
N TYR A 79 0.02 1.65 5.44
CA TYR A 79 0.27 0.34 6.06
C TYR A 79 0.63 -0.76 5.06
N GLN A 80 0.13 -0.64 3.83
CA GLN A 80 0.43 -1.57 2.75
C GLN A 80 1.23 -0.89 1.65
N HIS A 81 2.02 0.14 1.98
CA HIS A 81 2.90 0.77 0.99
C HIS A 81 3.91 -0.27 0.48
N SER A 82 4.10 -0.37 -0.84
CA SER A 82 4.94 -1.43 -1.44
C SER A 82 6.36 -1.46 -0.88
N VAL A 83 6.94 -0.29 -0.65
CA VAL A 83 8.29 -0.17 -0.10
C VAL A 83 8.31 -0.45 1.42
N GLY A 84 7.21 -0.23 2.13
CA GLY A 84 7.08 -0.64 3.53
C GLY A 84 7.04 -2.16 3.63
N ASN A 85 6.12 -2.78 2.89
CA ASN A 85 5.96 -4.24 2.84
C ASN A 85 7.26 -4.96 2.45
N ILE A 86 8.02 -4.46 1.46
CA ILE A 86 9.27 -5.13 1.07
C ILE A 86 10.36 -5.02 2.14
N ILE A 87 10.39 -3.92 2.91
CA ILE A 87 11.30 -3.79 4.06
C ILE A 87 10.89 -4.76 5.16
N GLU A 88 9.59 -4.87 5.47
CA GLU A 88 9.07 -5.83 6.44
C GLU A 88 9.44 -7.27 6.05
N ILE A 89 9.31 -7.63 4.77
CA ILE A 89 9.71 -8.95 4.25
C ILE A 89 11.22 -9.16 4.42
N MET A 90 12.05 -8.17 4.08
CA MET A 90 13.51 -8.27 4.26
C MET A 90 13.90 -8.40 5.74
N ILE A 91 13.25 -7.65 6.64
CA ILE A 91 13.47 -7.76 8.09
C ILE A 91 13.05 -9.15 8.57
N SER A 92 11.89 -9.65 8.13
CA SER A 92 11.41 -10.99 8.50
C SER A 92 12.38 -12.09 8.06
N GLU A 93 12.89 -12.02 6.82
CA GLU A 93 13.92 -12.95 6.31
C GLU A 93 15.21 -12.87 7.15
N ALA A 94 15.61 -11.67 7.57
CA ALA A 94 16.74 -11.51 8.48
C ALA A 94 16.47 -12.15 9.85
N MET A 95 15.27 -11.98 10.41
CA MET A 95 14.89 -12.58 11.69
C MET A 95 14.84 -14.11 11.62
N GLU A 96 14.31 -14.68 10.55
CA GLU A 96 14.31 -16.13 10.31
C GLU A 96 15.74 -16.70 10.32
N LYS A 97 16.66 -16.03 9.62
CA LYS A 97 18.09 -16.41 9.59
C LYS A 97 18.78 -16.22 10.94
N ALA A 98 18.36 -15.24 11.73
CA ALA A 98 18.91 -15.01 13.06
C ALA A 98 18.31 -15.90 14.15
N ASN A 99 17.13 -16.51 13.91
CA ASN A 99 16.27 -17.10 14.93
C ASN A 99 17.00 -18.02 15.93
N LYS A 100 17.88 -18.89 15.44
CA LYS A 100 18.63 -19.86 16.25
C LYS A 100 19.94 -19.34 16.86
N HIS A 101 20.37 -18.15 16.44
CA HIS A 101 21.69 -17.60 16.75
C HIS A 101 21.63 -16.38 17.64
N ILE A 102 20.51 -15.64 17.63
CA ILE A 102 20.29 -14.53 18.56
C ILE A 102 19.40 -14.98 19.71
N LEU A 103 20.01 -15.11 20.89
CA LEU A 103 19.34 -15.60 22.08
C LEU A 103 18.88 -14.43 22.97
N THR A 104 17.76 -14.61 23.65
CA THR A 104 17.25 -13.63 24.61
C THR A 104 18.06 -13.62 25.91
N PRO A 105 18.31 -12.45 26.52
CA PRO A 105 19.02 -12.37 27.79
C PRO A 105 18.29 -13.11 28.92
N GLY A 106 19.00 -14.05 29.57
CA GLY A 106 18.51 -14.84 30.70
C GLY A 106 18.25 -16.29 30.32
N LYS A 107 17.12 -16.56 29.63
CA LYS A 107 16.69 -17.93 29.30
C LYS A 107 17.30 -18.50 28.02
N MET A 108 18.06 -17.70 27.27
CA MET A 108 18.78 -18.11 26.07
C MET A 108 17.85 -18.75 25.00
N LEU A 109 16.66 -18.18 24.83
CA LEU A 109 15.67 -18.63 23.85
C LEU A 109 15.88 -17.89 22.52
N GLY A 110 15.72 -18.60 21.40
CA GLY A 110 15.64 -18.01 20.06
C GLY A 110 14.38 -17.17 19.88
N ILE A 111 14.30 -16.41 18.78
CA ILE A 111 13.23 -15.41 18.57
C ILE A 111 11.84 -16.06 18.64
N SER A 112 11.62 -17.15 17.90
CA SER A 112 10.33 -17.83 17.84
C SER A 112 9.94 -18.51 19.15
N GLU A 113 10.91 -18.89 19.98
CA GLU A 113 10.70 -19.61 21.24
C GLU A 113 10.26 -18.66 22.38
N THR A 114 10.40 -17.34 22.19
CA THR A 114 9.99 -16.35 23.21
C THR A 114 8.48 -16.29 23.43
N LEU A 115 7.66 -16.74 22.46
CA LEU A 115 6.20 -16.66 22.54
C LEU A 115 5.62 -17.43 23.74
N ASP A 116 6.28 -18.50 24.15
CA ASP A 116 5.86 -19.34 25.29
C ASP A 116 6.41 -18.84 26.64
N ASP A 117 7.17 -17.74 26.65
CA ASP A 117 7.82 -17.21 27.84
C ASP A 117 7.73 -15.68 27.92
N MET A 118 6.81 -15.17 28.74
CA MET A 118 6.56 -13.73 28.85
C MET A 118 7.78 -12.93 29.32
N ALA A 119 8.66 -13.52 30.15
CA ALA A 119 9.86 -12.84 30.62
C ALA A 119 10.93 -12.72 29.52
N ALA A 120 10.95 -13.65 28.56
CA ALA A 120 11.76 -13.54 27.36
C ALA A 120 11.11 -12.62 26.31
N TYR A 121 9.78 -12.73 26.13
CA TYR A 121 9.01 -11.94 25.17
C TYR A 121 9.06 -10.44 25.47
N GLU A 122 8.98 -10.04 26.74
CA GLU A 122 9.13 -8.63 27.17
C GLU A 122 10.45 -8.00 26.69
N LYS A 123 11.51 -8.81 26.57
CA LYS A 123 12.84 -8.35 26.11
C LYS A 123 13.01 -8.42 24.61
N LEU A 124 12.06 -9.02 23.89
CA LEU A 124 12.05 -9.07 22.42
C LEU A 124 11.42 -7.79 21.89
N THR A 125 12.27 -6.80 21.63
CA THR A 125 11.88 -5.50 21.08
C THR A 125 12.64 -5.19 19.79
N ASP A 126 12.30 -4.10 19.12
CA ASP A 126 12.96 -3.61 17.91
C ASP A 126 14.49 -3.45 18.05
N SER A 127 14.99 -3.35 19.29
CA SER A 127 16.44 -3.39 19.59
C SER A 127 17.16 -4.62 19.01
N ILE A 128 16.43 -5.70 18.72
CA ILE A 128 16.97 -6.89 18.07
C ILE A 128 17.62 -6.58 16.72
N VAL A 129 17.08 -5.61 15.96
CA VAL A 129 17.65 -5.18 14.68
C VAL A 129 19.07 -4.66 14.89
N ASP A 130 19.27 -3.77 15.85
CA ASP A 130 20.60 -3.22 16.13
C ASP A 130 21.54 -4.26 16.74
N ARG A 131 21.03 -5.17 17.58
CA ARG A 131 21.82 -6.30 18.11
C ARG A 131 22.38 -7.19 17.00
N ILE A 132 21.57 -7.52 15.99
CA ILE A 132 22.03 -8.33 14.84
C ILE A 132 23.07 -7.54 14.03
N ILE A 133 22.80 -6.26 13.75
CA ILE A 133 23.68 -5.42 12.93
C ILE A 133 25.06 -5.24 13.57
N CYS A 134 25.10 -5.05 14.90
CA CYS A 134 26.33 -4.85 15.66
C CYS A 134 27.03 -6.16 16.07
N SER A 135 26.42 -7.32 15.82
CA SER A 135 27.01 -8.61 16.16
C SER A 135 28.23 -8.92 15.28
N THR A 136 29.26 -9.50 15.89
CA THR A 136 30.44 -10.05 15.21
C THR A 136 30.33 -11.56 14.96
N ASP A 137 29.23 -12.21 15.35
CA ASP A 137 29.01 -13.64 15.11
C ASP A 137 28.84 -13.91 13.61
N ASP A 138 29.59 -14.89 13.11
CA ASP A 138 29.53 -15.33 11.71
C ASP A 138 28.23 -16.05 11.39
N ASN A 139 27.59 -16.70 12.37
CA ASN A 139 26.27 -17.31 12.18
C ASN A 139 25.18 -16.26 11.89
N LEU A 140 25.39 -15.02 12.32
CA LEU A 140 24.49 -13.90 12.06
C LEU A 140 24.83 -13.13 10.79
N LYS A 141 25.84 -13.56 10.02
CA LYS A 141 26.32 -12.83 8.84
C LYS A 141 25.24 -12.60 7.79
N GLU A 142 24.49 -13.63 7.40
CA GLU A 142 23.45 -13.49 6.37
C GLU A 142 22.33 -12.53 6.82
N SER A 143 21.88 -12.66 8.07
CA SER A 143 20.88 -11.78 8.66
C SER A 143 21.36 -10.32 8.70
N ARG A 144 22.60 -10.12 9.17
CA ARG A 144 23.28 -8.82 9.22
C ARG A 144 23.41 -8.20 7.84
N ASP A 145 23.74 -8.98 6.82
CA ASP A 145 23.89 -8.49 5.44
C ASP A 145 22.54 -8.04 4.85
N ILE A 146 21.43 -8.73 5.16
CA ILE A 146 20.09 -8.30 4.75
C ILE A 146 19.70 -6.98 5.43
N LEU A 147 19.91 -6.87 6.75
CA LEU A 147 19.59 -5.64 7.48
C LEU A 147 20.46 -4.46 7.04
N LYS A 148 21.73 -4.68 6.69
CA LYS A 148 22.59 -3.66 6.09
C LYS A 148 22.05 -3.20 4.74
N LYS A 149 21.59 -4.11 3.87
CA LYS A 149 20.92 -3.73 2.61
C LYS A 149 19.68 -2.86 2.85
N VAL A 150 18.89 -3.14 3.88
CA VAL A 150 17.76 -2.28 4.27
C VAL A 150 18.24 -0.89 4.66
N LYS A 151 19.24 -0.78 5.56
CA LYS A 151 19.82 0.53 5.98
C LYS A 151 20.43 1.31 4.80
N GLU A 152 21.04 0.61 3.84
CA GLU A 152 21.64 1.19 2.62
C GLU A 152 20.63 1.42 1.49
N ARG A 153 19.34 1.15 1.72
CA ARG A 153 18.26 1.26 0.72
C ARG A 153 18.45 0.37 -0.52
N LYS A 154 19.23 -0.70 -0.41
CA LYS A 154 19.41 -1.77 -1.42
C LYS A 154 18.29 -2.81 -1.31
N LEU A 155 17.07 -2.35 -1.55
CA LEU A 155 15.85 -3.16 -1.41
C LEU A 155 15.61 -4.05 -2.64
N TYR A 156 14.88 -5.15 -2.42
CA TYR A 156 14.36 -5.97 -3.52
C TYR A 156 13.47 -5.13 -4.44
N LYS A 157 13.53 -5.40 -5.75
CA LYS A 157 12.93 -4.56 -6.78
C LYS A 157 11.56 -5.08 -7.16
N CYS A 158 10.55 -4.20 -7.12
CA CYS A 158 9.20 -4.52 -7.59
C CYS A 158 9.23 -4.62 -9.12
N VAL A 159 8.87 -5.78 -9.67
CA VAL A 159 8.80 -6.01 -11.13
C VAL A 159 7.41 -5.75 -11.69
N GLY A 160 6.39 -5.71 -10.82
CA GLY A 160 5.04 -5.37 -11.20
C GLY A 160 4.02 -5.80 -10.15
N HIS A 161 2.77 -5.39 -10.37
CA HIS A 161 1.67 -5.79 -9.51
C HIS A 161 0.38 -6.02 -10.30
N ILE A 162 -0.53 -6.80 -9.74
CA ILE A 162 -1.85 -7.08 -10.31
C ILE A 162 -2.95 -6.81 -9.28
N ARG A 163 -4.18 -6.65 -9.77
CA ARG A 163 -5.40 -6.57 -8.96
C ARG A 163 -6.36 -7.67 -9.41
N LYS A 164 -6.25 -8.83 -8.77
CA LYS A 164 -7.10 -9.99 -9.05
C LYS A 164 -7.05 -10.93 -7.86
N GLU A 165 -8.19 -11.52 -7.54
CA GLU A 165 -8.27 -12.56 -6.53
C GLU A 165 -7.71 -13.87 -7.11
N ILE A 166 -6.63 -14.35 -6.50
CA ILE A 166 -5.89 -15.54 -6.88
C ILE A 166 -5.48 -16.28 -5.61
N ASP A 167 -5.52 -17.61 -5.67
CA ASP A 167 -5.03 -18.43 -4.57
C ASP A 167 -3.51 -18.27 -4.41
N LYS A 168 -3.08 -17.90 -3.20
CA LYS A 168 -1.66 -17.71 -2.86
C LYS A 168 -0.88 -19.02 -2.89
N THR A 169 -1.52 -20.18 -2.71
CA THR A 169 -0.83 -21.48 -2.54
C THR A 169 -0.04 -21.88 -3.78
N THR A 170 -0.61 -21.75 -4.98
CA THR A 170 0.02 -22.15 -6.25
C THR A 170 0.74 -21.01 -6.97
N LEU A 171 0.48 -19.76 -6.55
CA LEU A 171 0.93 -18.54 -7.22
C LEU A 171 2.45 -18.49 -7.47
N LYS A 172 3.25 -18.83 -6.45
CA LYS A 172 4.72 -18.77 -6.55
C LYS A 172 5.26 -19.85 -7.48
N GLU A 173 4.71 -21.06 -7.39
CA GLU A 173 5.10 -22.20 -8.23
C GLU A 173 4.79 -21.92 -9.71
N GLU A 174 3.58 -21.45 -9.99
CA GLU A 174 3.15 -21.09 -11.36
C GLU A 174 4.01 -19.99 -11.98
N TYR A 175 4.34 -18.95 -11.20
CA TYR A 175 5.21 -17.88 -11.66
C TYR A 175 6.65 -18.37 -11.90
N CYS A 176 7.18 -19.22 -11.01
CA CYS A 176 8.50 -19.83 -11.20
C CYS A 176 8.56 -20.76 -12.41
N LEU A 177 7.45 -21.42 -12.77
CA LEU A 177 7.36 -22.19 -14.02
C LEU A 177 7.49 -21.29 -15.26
N LYS A 178 7.00 -20.04 -15.22
CA LYS A 178 7.21 -19.08 -16.32
C LYS A 178 8.66 -18.68 -16.47
N LEU A 179 9.32 -18.36 -15.36
CA LEU A 179 10.75 -18.07 -15.33
C LEU A 179 11.57 -19.21 -15.96
N LYS A 180 11.25 -20.47 -15.62
CA LYS A 180 11.89 -21.64 -16.23
C LYS A 180 11.63 -21.75 -17.73
N LYS A 181 10.38 -21.52 -18.18
CA LYS A 181 9.99 -21.61 -19.60
C LYS A 181 10.72 -20.59 -20.49
N ILE A 182 10.97 -19.38 -19.99
CA ILE A 182 11.72 -18.35 -20.74
C ILE A 182 13.25 -18.54 -20.65
N GLY A 183 13.73 -19.60 -20.00
CA GLY A 183 15.16 -19.87 -19.83
C GLY A 183 15.87 -18.89 -18.89
N SER A 184 15.15 -18.30 -17.94
CA SER A 184 15.72 -17.36 -16.96
C SER A 184 16.75 -18.01 -16.04
N GLY A 185 17.76 -17.23 -15.64
CA GLY A 185 18.72 -17.63 -14.60
C GLY A 185 18.22 -17.38 -13.17
N LEU A 186 16.97 -16.98 -12.99
CA LEU A 186 16.34 -16.74 -11.69
C LEU A 186 15.82 -18.04 -11.08
N HIS A 187 16.06 -18.19 -9.78
CA HIS A 187 15.54 -19.29 -8.99
C HIS A 187 14.43 -18.83 -8.05
N GLU A 188 13.73 -19.78 -7.45
CA GLU A 188 12.62 -19.48 -6.53
C GLU A 188 13.05 -18.58 -5.36
N ASN A 189 14.29 -18.72 -4.88
CA ASN A 189 14.84 -17.91 -3.79
C ASN A 189 15.09 -16.46 -4.18
N ASP A 190 15.18 -16.16 -5.48
CA ASP A 190 15.32 -14.80 -6.00
C ASP A 190 13.98 -14.05 -6.08
N ILE A 191 12.85 -14.75 -5.88
CA ILE A 191 11.51 -14.21 -6.07
C ILE A 191 10.78 -14.07 -4.74
N VAL A 192 10.17 -12.89 -4.56
CA VAL A 192 9.29 -12.58 -3.44
C VAL A 192 7.93 -12.17 -4.00
N ILE A 193 6.85 -12.75 -3.47
CA ILE A 193 5.48 -12.41 -3.84
C ILE A 193 4.73 -11.94 -2.60
N ASP A 194 4.32 -10.68 -2.63
CA ASP A 194 3.53 -10.03 -1.58
C ASP A 194 2.05 -10.03 -1.98
N VAL A 195 1.20 -10.67 -1.17
CA VAL A 195 -0.25 -10.76 -1.39
C VAL A 195 -0.95 -9.95 -0.32
N VAL A 196 -1.55 -8.83 -0.74
CA VAL A 196 -2.24 -7.86 0.12
C VAL A 196 -3.73 -7.97 -0.11
N ASN A 197 -4.49 -8.25 0.96
CA ASN A 197 -5.94 -8.24 0.93
C ASN A 197 -6.45 -6.94 1.58
N LEU A 198 -7.12 -6.09 0.80
CA LEU A 198 -7.73 -4.86 1.26
C LEU A 198 -9.23 -5.08 1.39
N ASN A 199 -9.84 -4.63 2.49
CA ASN A 199 -11.27 -4.76 2.71
C ASN A 199 -11.78 -3.74 3.74
N TYR A 200 -13.09 -3.71 3.99
CA TYR A 200 -13.71 -2.86 5.01
C TYR A 200 -13.72 -3.50 6.42
N GLY A 201 -12.81 -4.44 6.70
CA GLY A 201 -12.68 -5.09 8.01
C GLY A 201 -13.49 -6.37 8.19
N MET A 202 -14.34 -6.73 7.22
CA MET A 202 -15.19 -7.93 7.24
C MET A 202 -15.12 -8.76 5.95
N LYS A 203 -13.91 -8.93 5.40
CA LYS A 203 -13.69 -9.59 4.10
C LYS A 203 -14.57 -8.94 3.02
N ASP A 204 -15.34 -9.72 2.29
CA ASP A 204 -16.22 -9.32 1.18
C ASP A 204 -17.52 -8.63 1.63
N LYS A 205 -17.81 -8.59 2.93
CA LYS A 205 -19.06 -8.05 3.48
C LYS A 205 -18.98 -6.55 3.77
N ASN A 206 -20.11 -5.86 3.58
CA ASN A 206 -20.28 -4.49 4.06
C ASN A 206 -20.47 -4.48 5.59
N PRO A 207 -19.56 -3.88 6.37
CA PRO A 207 -19.72 -3.82 7.82
C PRO A 207 -20.94 -3.00 8.27
N ILE A 208 -21.42 -2.06 7.45
CA ILE A 208 -22.58 -1.20 7.78
C ILE A 208 -23.88 -2.01 7.84
N ASP A 209 -23.98 -3.12 7.11
CA ASP A 209 -25.14 -4.03 7.17
C ASP A 209 -25.29 -4.68 8.57
N PHE A 210 -24.21 -4.68 9.36
CA PHE A 210 -24.17 -5.22 10.73
C PHE A 210 -24.23 -4.12 11.80
N VAL A 211 -24.60 -2.89 11.41
CA VAL A 211 -24.81 -1.76 12.32
C VAL A 211 -26.30 -1.57 12.56
N ARG A 212 -26.64 -1.21 13.79
CA ARG A 212 -28.00 -0.85 14.18
C ARG A 212 -28.10 0.66 14.33
N PHE A 213 -29.16 1.24 13.81
CA PHE A 213 -29.40 2.68 13.85
C PHE A 213 -30.66 3.03 14.66
N TYR A 214 -30.85 4.30 14.98
CA TYR A 214 -32.09 4.81 15.59
C TYR A 214 -32.48 6.18 15.01
N THR A 215 -33.79 6.47 14.98
CA THR A 215 -34.36 7.75 14.50
C THR A 215 -34.74 8.69 15.65
N LYS A 216 -35.16 9.93 15.37
CA LYS A 216 -35.23 11.02 16.38
C LYS A 216 -36.54 10.91 17.11
N GLU A 217 -37.52 10.51 16.34
CA GLU A 217 -38.86 10.12 16.66
C GLU A 217 -38.82 8.88 17.55
N ASN A 218 -37.97 7.88 17.23
CA ASN A 218 -37.92 6.60 17.95
C ASN A 218 -36.49 6.24 18.44
N PRO A 219 -35.96 6.90 19.49
CA PRO A 219 -34.57 6.75 19.92
C PRO A 219 -34.24 5.44 20.68
N ASN A 220 -35.26 4.63 20.98
CA ASN A 220 -35.12 3.34 21.66
C ASN A 220 -35.56 2.17 20.79
N VAL A 221 -35.76 2.39 19.48
CA VAL A 221 -36.08 1.36 18.50
C VAL A 221 -34.92 1.28 17.52
N ALA A 222 -34.34 0.09 17.41
CA ALA A 222 -33.27 -0.15 16.45
C ALA A 222 -33.85 -0.40 15.05
N ILE A 223 -33.20 0.17 14.05
CA ILE A 223 -33.49 -0.04 12.64
C ILE A 223 -32.24 -0.49 11.90
N GLU A 224 -32.45 -1.14 10.76
CA GLU A 224 -31.41 -1.36 9.74
C GLU A 224 -31.56 -0.28 8.67
N VAL A 225 -30.45 0.10 8.06
CA VAL A 225 -30.45 1.00 6.90
C VAL A 225 -29.66 0.31 5.81
N LYS A 226 -30.24 0.18 4.63
CA LYS A 226 -29.60 -0.52 3.52
C LYS A 226 -28.74 0.43 2.70
N LYS A 227 -27.71 -0.10 2.03
CA LYS A 227 -26.77 0.68 1.20
C LYS A 227 -27.48 1.55 0.15
N ASP A 228 -28.50 1.00 -0.49
CA ASP A 228 -29.34 1.64 -1.53
C ASP A 228 -30.18 2.80 -0.99
N GLU A 229 -30.44 2.86 0.32
CA GLU A 229 -31.11 3.99 0.98
C GLU A 229 -30.14 5.14 1.29
N VAL A 230 -28.82 4.91 1.20
CA VAL A 230 -27.78 5.88 1.54
C VAL A 230 -27.29 6.62 0.30
N SER A 231 -26.67 5.91 -0.65
CA SER A 231 -26.14 6.52 -1.87
C SER A 231 -25.69 5.47 -2.90
N ASP A 232 -26.00 5.73 -4.17
CA ASP A 232 -25.49 4.96 -5.33
C ASP A 232 -23.98 5.16 -5.59
N LEU A 233 -23.34 6.12 -4.91
CA LEU A 233 -21.90 6.39 -5.05
C LEU A 233 -21.04 5.59 -4.07
N LEU A 234 -21.65 4.72 -3.27
CA LEU A 234 -20.95 3.83 -2.35
C LEU A 234 -20.27 2.65 -3.08
N PRO A 235 -19.27 2.01 -2.47
CA PRO A 235 -18.63 0.85 -3.08
C PRO A 235 -19.60 -0.31 -3.38
N GLU A 236 -19.43 -0.93 -4.54
CA GLU A 236 -20.10 -2.19 -4.88
C GLU A 236 -19.36 -3.41 -4.34
N LYS A 237 -18.05 -3.30 -4.12
CA LYS A 237 -17.20 -4.36 -3.57
C LYS A 237 -16.49 -3.87 -2.32
N PHE A 238 -16.46 -4.72 -1.30
CA PHE A 238 -15.87 -4.43 0.01
C PHE A 238 -14.55 -5.15 0.26
N ALA A 239 -14.06 -5.91 -0.72
CA ALA A 239 -12.77 -6.56 -0.72
C ALA A 239 -12.09 -6.49 -2.10
N GLU A 240 -10.77 -6.37 -2.09
CA GLU A 240 -9.91 -6.56 -3.25
C GLU A 240 -8.58 -7.20 -2.84
N GLN A 241 -7.93 -7.86 -3.80
CA GLN A 241 -6.60 -8.42 -3.61
C GLN A 241 -5.60 -7.74 -4.56
N ARG A 242 -4.47 -7.32 -4.00
CA ARG A 242 -3.33 -6.79 -4.73
C ARG A 242 -2.13 -7.71 -4.54
N ILE A 243 -1.55 -8.15 -5.63
CA ILE A 243 -0.38 -9.04 -5.62
C ILE A 243 0.79 -8.29 -6.24
N ARG A 244 1.93 -8.29 -5.56
CA ARG A 244 3.16 -7.62 -6.01
C ARG A 244 4.26 -8.65 -6.14
N PHE A 245 5.00 -8.54 -7.23
CA PHE A 245 6.11 -9.42 -7.55
C PHE A 245 7.40 -8.64 -7.37
N PHE A 246 8.34 -9.21 -6.64
CA PHE A 246 9.64 -8.63 -6.37
C PHE A 246 10.76 -9.59 -6.76
N CYS A 247 11.86 -9.02 -7.25
CA CYS A 247 13.10 -9.73 -7.55
C CYS A 247 14.21 -9.27 -6.58
N LYS A 248 14.91 -10.23 -5.97
CA LYS A 248 16.02 -9.96 -5.06
C LYS A 248 17.28 -9.52 -5.80
N ARG A 249 17.44 -9.95 -7.06
CA ARG A 249 18.53 -9.50 -7.94
C ARG A 249 18.19 -8.15 -8.54
N ASP A 250 19.16 -7.25 -8.59
CA ASP A 250 19.01 -5.88 -9.08
C ASP A 250 19.65 -5.64 -10.46
N ASP A 251 20.25 -6.68 -11.06
CA ASP A 251 20.81 -6.59 -12.39
C ASP A 251 19.72 -6.49 -13.46
N LYS A 252 19.99 -5.68 -14.50
CA LYS A 252 19.00 -5.37 -15.55
C LYS A 252 18.48 -6.61 -16.29
N LYS A 253 19.29 -7.68 -16.39
CA LYS A 253 18.90 -8.90 -17.10
C LYS A 253 17.86 -9.65 -16.28
N SER A 254 18.13 -9.90 -15.00
CA SER A 254 17.20 -10.53 -14.06
C SER A 254 15.86 -9.80 -13.98
N LEU A 255 15.88 -8.46 -13.89
CA LEU A 255 14.64 -7.68 -13.81
C LEU A 255 13.78 -7.84 -15.07
N LYS A 256 14.40 -7.78 -16.27
CA LYS A 256 13.68 -8.00 -17.54
C LYS A 256 13.11 -9.41 -17.66
N GLU A 257 13.85 -10.42 -17.23
CA GLU A 257 13.36 -11.81 -17.21
C GLU A 257 12.15 -11.95 -16.28
N ALA A 258 12.19 -11.34 -15.10
CA ALA A 258 11.08 -11.35 -14.15
C ALA A 258 9.84 -10.60 -14.66
N GLU A 259 10.02 -9.44 -15.31
CA GLU A 259 8.95 -8.67 -15.97
C GLU A 259 8.31 -9.45 -17.13
N GLN A 260 9.12 -10.12 -17.95
CA GLN A 260 8.63 -10.93 -19.06
C GLN A 260 7.82 -12.12 -18.54
N ALA A 261 8.34 -12.86 -17.55
CA ALA A 261 7.63 -13.97 -16.93
C ALA A 261 6.30 -13.53 -16.30
N LEU A 262 6.26 -12.32 -15.72
CA LEU A 262 5.03 -11.76 -15.15
C LEU A 262 4.02 -11.43 -16.25
N THR A 263 4.47 -10.84 -17.35
CA THR A 263 3.62 -10.56 -18.51
C THR A 263 3.01 -11.85 -19.07
N ASP A 264 3.82 -12.90 -19.25
CA ASP A 264 3.36 -14.20 -19.75
C ASP A 264 2.37 -14.86 -18.78
N TRP A 265 2.66 -14.82 -17.47
CA TRP A 265 1.76 -15.34 -16.45
C TRP A 265 0.42 -14.58 -16.43
N CYS A 266 0.47 -13.25 -16.53
CA CYS A 266 -0.72 -12.39 -16.56
C CYS A 266 -1.62 -12.67 -17.76
N ASN A 267 -1.03 -12.86 -18.95
CA ASN A 267 -1.74 -13.20 -20.17
C ASN A 267 -2.53 -14.51 -20.03
N GLU A 268 -1.92 -15.55 -19.45
CA GLU A 268 -2.61 -16.82 -19.20
C GLU A 268 -3.70 -16.70 -18.14
N LYS A 269 -3.51 -15.85 -17.14
CA LYS A 269 -4.49 -15.62 -16.07
C LYS A 269 -5.55 -14.61 -16.43
N ASN A 270 -5.58 -14.07 -17.65
CA ASN A 270 -6.51 -12.99 -18.06
C ASN A 270 -6.50 -11.83 -17.05
N CYS A 271 -5.31 -11.28 -16.80
CA CYS A 271 -5.12 -10.08 -15.99
C CYS A 271 -3.98 -9.23 -16.56
N THR A 272 -3.83 -8.00 -16.06
CA THR A 272 -2.83 -7.06 -16.55
C THR A 272 -1.85 -6.73 -15.43
N ALA A 273 -0.55 -6.90 -15.70
CA ALA A 273 0.50 -6.39 -14.84
C ALA A 273 0.59 -4.87 -14.97
N LEU A 274 0.56 -4.18 -13.84
CA LEU A 274 0.83 -2.75 -13.74
C LEU A 274 2.28 -2.58 -13.29
N GLY A 275 3.07 -1.86 -14.10
CA GLY A 275 4.44 -1.49 -13.76
C GLY A 275 4.48 -0.54 -12.54
N PHE A 276 5.62 -0.50 -11.85
CA PHE A 276 5.81 0.40 -10.70
C PHE A 276 6.43 1.76 -11.07
N ASP A 277 6.97 1.92 -12.28
CA ASP A 277 7.73 3.12 -12.70
C ASP A 277 7.37 3.66 -14.10
N ARG A 278 6.12 3.53 -14.54
CA ARG A 278 5.65 4.28 -15.71
C ARG A 278 4.46 5.14 -15.32
N PRO A 279 4.65 6.44 -15.01
CA PRO A 279 3.56 7.37 -15.16
C PRO A 279 3.04 7.21 -16.59
N ALA A 280 1.84 6.66 -16.75
CA ALA A 280 1.11 6.78 -18.00
C ALA A 280 0.72 8.25 -18.15
N VAL A 281 1.60 9.03 -18.78
CA VAL A 281 1.22 10.35 -19.30
C VAL A 281 0.39 10.07 -20.54
N VAL A 282 -0.92 10.20 -20.41
CA VAL A 282 -1.80 10.22 -21.58
C VAL A 282 -2.09 11.66 -21.92
N VAL A 283 -1.55 12.10 -23.04
CA VAL A 283 -1.86 13.39 -23.65
C VAL A 283 -3.24 13.25 -24.29
N TYR A 284 -4.20 14.07 -23.88
CA TYR A 284 -5.48 14.19 -24.55
C TYR A 284 -5.38 15.25 -25.66
N ASP A 285 -5.80 14.89 -26.86
CA ASP A 285 -6.15 15.87 -27.90
C ASP A 285 -7.45 16.57 -27.48
N GLY A 286 -7.35 17.84 -27.10
CA GLY A 286 -8.51 18.72 -27.04
C GLY A 286 -8.72 19.33 -28.42
N GLU A 287 -9.53 18.72 -29.27
CA GLU A 287 -10.05 19.41 -30.45
C GLU A 287 -10.90 20.61 -29.95
N GLY A 288 -10.43 21.85 -30.21
CA GLY A 288 -11.25 23.04 -30.06
C GLY A 288 -10.74 24.20 -29.17
N ALA A 289 -9.44 24.41 -29.02
CA ALA A 289 -8.93 25.65 -28.40
C ALA A 289 -8.71 26.77 -29.46
N PRO A 290 -9.25 28.00 -29.27
CA PRO A 290 -9.02 29.13 -30.17
C PRO A 290 -7.55 29.57 -30.19
N THR A 291 -7.09 30.05 -31.33
CA THR A 291 -5.68 30.32 -31.69
C THR A 291 -4.96 31.46 -30.96
N ASP A 292 -5.52 32.04 -29.89
CA ASP A 292 -4.93 33.20 -29.18
C ASP A 292 -4.85 33.02 -27.65
N CYS A 293 -4.49 31.82 -27.18
CA CYS A 293 -4.21 31.59 -25.77
C CYS A 293 -2.85 30.90 -25.58
N HIS A 294 -2.06 31.43 -24.63
CA HIS A 294 -0.86 30.80 -24.09
C HIS A 294 -1.06 29.29 -23.91
N TYR A 295 -0.11 28.48 -24.40
CA TYR A 295 -0.13 27.03 -24.30
C TYR A 295 -0.49 26.56 -22.89
N VAL A 296 -1.72 26.11 -22.68
CA VAL A 296 -2.13 25.44 -21.45
C VAL A 296 -1.83 23.96 -21.63
N LEU A 297 -0.70 23.52 -21.09
CA LEU A 297 -0.33 22.11 -21.05
C LEU A 297 -1.20 21.39 -19.99
N HIS A 298 -2.27 20.73 -20.43
CA HIS A 298 -3.03 19.82 -19.56
C HIS A 298 -2.27 18.50 -19.40
N ILE A 299 -1.37 18.42 -18.43
CA ILE A 299 -0.80 17.13 -17.99
C ILE A 299 -1.87 16.40 -17.18
N ARG A 300 -2.61 15.49 -17.82
CA ARG A 300 -3.47 14.53 -17.12
C ARG A 300 -2.61 13.31 -16.79
N VAL A 301 -2.15 13.21 -15.54
CA VAL A 301 -1.62 11.94 -15.02
C VAL A 301 -2.80 10.97 -14.95
N LEU A 302 -2.86 10.00 -15.87
CA LEU A 302 -3.89 8.97 -15.80
C LEU A 302 -3.56 8.01 -14.66
N ASP A 303 -4.21 8.24 -13.53
CA ASP A 303 -4.79 7.28 -12.59
C ASP A 303 -4.06 5.93 -12.37
N THR A 304 -2.74 5.98 -12.26
CA THR A 304 -1.94 4.88 -11.70
C THR A 304 -1.11 5.30 -10.48
N VAL A 305 -1.12 6.58 -10.14
CA VAL A 305 -0.60 7.11 -8.86
C VAL A 305 -1.57 8.15 -8.30
N GLN A 306 -2.64 7.71 -7.64
CA GLN A 306 -3.36 8.60 -6.72
C GLN A 306 -2.42 8.91 -5.54
N ASN A 307 -1.68 10.03 -5.67
CA ASN A 307 -0.80 10.72 -4.68
C ASN A 307 0.73 10.71 -4.89
N SER A 308 1.23 10.84 -6.11
CA SER A 308 2.52 11.55 -6.27
C SER A 308 2.23 13.05 -6.23
N ARG A 309 2.34 13.68 -5.04
CA ARG A 309 2.30 15.14 -4.94
C ARG A 309 3.53 15.73 -5.65
N LEU A 310 3.40 16.21 -6.87
CA LEU A 310 4.53 16.80 -7.60
C LEU A 310 5.09 18.01 -6.83
N ARG A 311 6.39 18.00 -6.54
CA ARG A 311 7.08 19.12 -5.88
C ARG A 311 7.73 20.00 -6.95
N GLY A 312 6.90 20.78 -7.63
CA GLY A 312 7.34 21.69 -8.68
C GLY A 312 7.70 20.99 -9.99
N TRP A 313 7.75 21.79 -11.05
CA TRP A 313 8.18 21.42 -12.38
C TRP A 313 9.07 22.53 -12.93
N ARG A 314 10.02 22.18 -13.82
CA ARG A 314 10.78 23.17 -14.59
C ARG A 314 10.89 22.74 -16.05
N MET A 315 10.86 23.71 -16.95
CA MET A 315 11.19 23.46 -18.35
C MET A 315 12.71 23.51 -18.54
N ASP A 316 13.23 22.63 -19.39
CA ASP A 316 14.60 22.75 -19.88
C ASP A 316 14.73 24.06 -20.68
N LYS A 317 15.71 24.89 -20.32
CA LYS A 317 15.95 26.18 -20.98
C LYS A 317 16.57 25.99 -22.38
N ASP A 318 17.28 24.89 -22.58
CA ASP A 318 17.96 24.56 -23.83
C ASP A 318 17.08 23.69 -24.74
N HIS A 319 16.10 22.97 -24.16
CA HIS A 319 15.17 22.10 -24.88
C HIS A 319 13.71 22.39 -24.50
N PRO A 320 13.02 23.33 -25.16
CA PRO A 320 11.65 23.74 -24.81
C PRO A 320 10.58 22.63 -24.94
N GLY A 321 10.95 21.45 -25.43
CA GLY A 321 10.14 20.24 -25.45
C GLY A 321 10.34 19.31 -24.24
N ILE A 322 11.18 19.63 -23.25
CA ILE A 322 11.43 18.74 -22.09
C ILE A 322 10.98 19.42 -20.79
N VAL A 323 10.13 18.73 -20.03
CA VAL A 323 9.72 19.14 -18.68
C VAL A 323 10.30 18.17 -17.66
N PHE A 324 10.95 18.71 -16.64
CA PHE A 324 11.39 17.93 -15.49
C PHE A 324 10.33 17.98 -14.40
N VAL A 325 9.92 16.79 -13.95
CA VAL A 325 8.91 16.63 -12.91
C VAL A 325 9.54 15.91 -11.72
N ARG A 326 9.37 16.49 -10.51
CA ARG A 326 9.95 15.94 -9.29
C ARG A 326 8.92 15.17 -8.46
N GLU A 327 9.23 13.91 -8.18
CA GLU A 327 8.33 13.05 -7.40
C GLU A 327 8.47 13.26 -5.89
N TYR A 328 7.35 13.29 -5.16
CA TYR A 328 7.31 13.47 -3.70
C TYR A 328 8.06 12.38 -2.93
N ALA A 329 7.86 11.12 -3.32
CA ALA A 329 8.23 9.96 -2.52
C ALA A 329 9.71 9.59 -2.66
N THR A 330 10.29 9.85 -3.83
CA THR A 330 11.66 9.43 -4.17
C THR A 330 12.63 10.60 -4.30
N SER A 331 12.12 11.84 -4.37
CA SER A 331 12.90 13.05 -4.72
C SER A 331 13.65 12.96 -6.06
N GLN A 332 13.33 11.97 -6.90
CA GLN A 332 13.90 11.81 -8.23
C GLN A 332 13.24 12.77 -9.22
N GLU A 333 14.03 13.24 -10.18
CA GLU A 333 13.54 14.02 -11.31
C GLU A 333 13.39 13.14 -12.54
N MET A 334 12.25 13.25 -13.20
CA MET A 334 11.95 12.56 -14.45
C MET A 334 11.87 13.59 -15.58
N ALA A 335 12.58 13.33 -16.69
CA ALA A 335 12.46 14.09 -17.91
C ALA A 335 11.25 13.59 -18.73
N VAL A 336 10.33 14.48 -19.04
CA VAL A 336 9.13 14.19 -19.85
C VAL A 336 9.20 14.99 -21.14
N ASN A 337 9.14 14.30 -22.28
CA ASN A 337 9.15 14.92 -23.60
C ASN A 337 7.74 15.38 -23.99
N ILE A 338 7.56 16.67 -24.26
CA ILE A 338 6.38 17.28 -24.87
C ILE A 338 6.60 17.25 -26.39
N HIS A 339 5.91 16.34 -27.08
CA HIS A 339 5.85 16.36 -28.53
C HIS A 339 4.85 17.42 -29.03
N LYS A 340 5.18 18.10 -30.14
CA LYS A 340 4.21 18.95 -30.86
C LYS A 340 3.05 18.09 -31.39
N ALA A 341 1.86 18.68 -31.47
CA ALA A 341 0.70 18.05 -32.10
C ALA A 341 1.08 17.51 -33.50
N GLY A 342 0.83 16.22 -33.74
CA GLY A 342 1.11 15.54 -35.01
C GLY A 342 2.55 15.01 -35.22
N ALA A 343 3.45 15.13 -34.25
CA ALA A 343 4.79 14.53 -34.36
C ALA A 343 4.73 13.01 -34.09
N ALA A 344 5.32 12.20 -34.98
CA ALA A 344 5.47 10.76 -34.76
C ALA A 344 6.33 10.50 -33.51
N VAL A 345 5.85 9.64 -32.62
CA VAL A 345 6.61 9.20 -31.44
C VAL A 345 7.73 8.28 -31.92
N ASP A 346 8.98 8.70 -31.78
CA ASP A 346 10.14 7.83 -32.02
C ASP A 346 10.35 6.92 -30.79
N PRO A 347 10.10 5.61 -30.89
CA PRO A 347 10.23 4.68 -29.77
C PRO A 347 11.70 4.45 -29.32
N THR A 348 12.68 5.00 -30.04
CA THR A 348 14.10 4.91 -29.67
C THR A 348 14.57 6.03 -28.73
N VAL A 349 13.78 7.08 -28.54
CA VAL A 349 14.08 8.17 -27.59
C VAL A 349 13.68 7.72 -26.18
N LEU A 350 14.59 6.97 -25.54
CA LEU A 350 14.50 6.55 -24.16
C LEU A 350 14.23 7.74 -23.22
N SER A 351 13.33 7.54 -22.26
CA SER A 351 13.22 8.38 -21.06
C SER A 351 14.58 8.35 -20.35
N LEU A 352 15.39 9.39 -20.50
CA LEU A 352 16.66 9.50 -19.80
C LEU A 352 16.37 9.80 -18.33
N VAL A 353 16.66 8.84 -17.45
CA VAL A 353 16.75 9.07 -16.01
C VAL A 353 18.09 9.75 -15.75
N ILE A 354 18.09 11.06 -15.51
CA ILE A 354 19.30 11.82 -15.20
C ILE A 354 19.51 11.76 -13.66
N PRO A 355 20.69 11.33 -13.17
CA PRO A 355 20.98 11.35 -11.74
C PRO A 355 21.05 12.80 -11.21
N PRO A 356 20.80 13.03 -9.91
CA PRO A 356 20.71 14.39 -9.36
C PRO A 356 22.09 15.06 -9.36
N SER A 357 22.37 15.88 -10.37
CA SER A 357 23.49 16.82 -10.34
C SER A 357 22.99 18.18 -9.86
N GLY A 358 23.25 18.48 -8.58
CA GLY A 358 23.35 19.85 -8.04
C GLY A 358 22.09 20.70 -8.06
N LEU A 359 21.34 20.66 -6.95
CA LEU A 359 20.41 21.75 -6.59
C LEU A 359 20.27 21.85 -5.07
N ASP A 360 21.41 21.92 -4.39
CA ASP A 360 21.52 22.63 -3.10
C ASP A 360 21.88 24.09 -3.40
N ALA A 361 20.97 24.80 -4.06
CA ALA A 361 21.01 26.26 -4.13
C ALA A 361 19.63 26.78 -4.54
N HIS A 362 19.02 27.55 -3.64
CA HIS A 362 17.77 28.30 -3.76
C HIS A 362 16.46 27.57 -3.41
N ARG A 363 16.15 27.70 -2.10
CA ARG A 363 14.82 27.91 -1.45
C ARG A 363 13.65 27.00 -1.84
#